data_AF-A0A956HH02-F1
#
_entry.id   AF-A0A956HH02-F1
#
_cell.length_a   1.000
_cell.length_b   1.000
_cell.length_c   1.000
_cell.angle_alpha   90.00
_cell.angle_beta   90.00
_cell.angle_gamma   90.00
#
_symmetry.space_group_name_H-M   'P 1'
#
loop_
_entity.id
_entity.type
_entity.pdbx_description
1 polymer ?
#
loop_
_entity_poly.entity_id
_entity_poly.type
_entity_poly.pdbx_seq_one_letter_code
_entity_poly.pdbx_strand_id
1 'polypeptide(L)'
;SWWIRHAISRAIADKGRAVRLPVHMIDAYHKVSKARRELETLHGRDPSPEELATHTGLAVAKIERMNNLLLDQAISLDRPVSDEDGRRVVDFLEDSDAEPPGAALEARALNDQVREVITSLRPIEADILR
;
A
#
# COMPACT_ATOMS: atom_id res chain seq x y z
N SER A 1 33.93 -0.02 21.39
CA SER A 1 32.45 0.04 21.40
C SER A 1 31.79 0.28 20.02
N TRP A 2 32.54 0.36 18.91
CA TRP A 2 31.98 0.56 17.56
C TRP A 2 31.01 -0.56 17.13
N TRP A 3 31.34 -1.81 17.44
CA TRP A 3 30.52 -2.98 17.11
C TRP A 3 29.13 -2.96 17.76
N ILE A 4 29.02 -2.42 18.99
CA ILE A 4 27.74 -2.31 19.69
C ILE A 4 26.81 -1.35 18.95
N ARG A 5 27.31 -0.17 18.61
CA ARG A 5 26.54 0.83 17.86
C ARG A 5 26.16 0.30 16.48
N HIS A 6 27.09 -0.34 15.78
CA HIS A 6 26.84 -0.91 14.45
C HIS A 6 25.76 -2.01 14.50
N ALA A 7 25.85 -2.93 15.46
CA ALA A 7 24.87 -4.00 15.62
C ALA A 7 23.47 -3.46 15.92
N ILE A 8 23.35 -2.47 16.82
CA ILE A 8 22.07 -1.84 17.15
C ILE A 8 21.50 -1.11 15.93
N SER A 9 22.28 -0.27 15.25
CA SER A 9 21.81 0.48 14.07
C SER A 9 21.34 -0.46 12.96
N ARG A 10 22.06 -1.58 12.74
CA ARG A 10 21.66 -2.59 11.76
C ARG A 10 20.38 -3.30 12.15
N ALA A 11 20.23 -3.70 13.41
CA ALA A 11 19.02 -4.32 13.92
C ALA A 11 17.80 -3.40 13.76
N ILE A 12 17.94 -2.12 14.06
CA ILE A 12 16.88 -1.12 13.87
C ILE A 12 16.51 -1.00 12.38
N ALA A 13 17.49 -0.93 11.49
CA ALA A 13 17.24 -0.82 10.04
C ALA A 13 16.54 -2.07 9.47
N ASP A 14 16.92 -3.27 9.93
CA ASP A 14 16.39 -4.53 9.42
C ASP A 14 15.06 -4.96 10.07
N LYS A 15 14.78 -4.54 11.31
CA LYS A 15 13.64 -5.04 12.12
C LYS A 15 12.73 -3.96 12.71
N GLY A 16 13.08 -2.68 12.61
CA GLY A 16 12.34 -1.61 13.28
C GLY A 16 11.02 -1.22 12.61
N ARG A 17 10.68 -1.79 11.44
CA ARG A 17 9.47 -1.47 10.68
C ARG A 17 8.65 -2.72 10.41
N ALA A 18 7.32 -2.55 10.34
CA ALA A 18 6.38 -3.61 9.97
C ALA A 18 6.67 -4.14 8.56
N VAL A 19 6.97 -3.24 7.62
CA VAL A 19 7.45 -3.58 6.27
C VAL A 19 8.94 -3.29 6.19
N ARG A 20 9.72 -4.32 5.87
CA ARG A 20 11.18 -4.21 5.75
C ARG A 20 11.55 -3.37 4.53
N LEU A 21 12.42 -2.38 4.72
CA LEU A 21 12.99 -1.58 3.64
C LEU A 21 14.48 -1.87 3.45
N PRO A 22 15.01 -1.81 2.23
CA PRO A 22 16.44 -1.92 1.99
C PRO A 22 17.23 -0.79 2.68
N VAL A 23 18.41 -1.10 3.21
CA VAL A 23 19.25 -0.14 3.97
C VAL A 23 19.58 1.12 3.17
N HIS A 24 19.92 0.99 1.88
CA HIS A 24 20.25 2.14 1.02
C HIS A 24 19.08 3.11 0.83
N MET A 25 17.83 2.66 0.99
CA MET A 25 16.65 3.53 0.96
C MET A 25 16.52 4.32 2.26
N ILE A 26 16.85 3.71 3.40
CA ILE A 26 16.87 4.36 4.71
C ILE A 26 17.99 5.41 4.75
N ASP A 27 19.16 5.09 4.20
CA ASP A 27 20.28 6.04 4.10
C ASP A 27 19.92 7.24 3.21
N ALA A 28 19.28 6.98 2.06
CA ALA A 28 18.78 8.03 1.18
C ALA A 28 17.74 8.92 1.88
N TYR A 29 16.85 8.33 2.68
CA TYR A 29 15.87 9.07 3.47
C TYR A 29 16.53 9.97 4.51
N HIS A 30 17.48 9.44 5.29
CA HIS A 30 18.20 10.26 6.27
C HIS A 30 18.96 11.40 5.60
N LYS A 31 19.54 11.18 4.41
CA LYS A 31 20.19 12.24 3.63
C LYS A 31 19.21 13.34 3.24
N VAL A 32 18.03 12.97 2.74
CA VAL A 32 16.98 13.94 2.37
C VAL A 32 16.38 14.63 3.59
N SER A 33 16.15 13.92 4.68
CA SER A 33 15.63 14.50 5.93
C SER A 33 16.60 15.50 6.54
N LYS A 34 17.92 15.22 6.48
CA LYS A 34 18.96 16.16 6.88
C LYS A 34 18.95 17.41 5.99
N ALA A 35 18.93 17.23 4.68
CA ALA A 35 18.85 18.32 3.71
C ALA A 35 17.59 19.18 3.92
N ARG A 36 16.46 18.56 4.21
CA ARG A 36 15.20 19.25 4.52
C ARG A 36 15.36 20.17 5.72
N ARG A 37 15.87 19.66 6.84
CA ARG A 37 16.11 20.48 8.05
C ARG A 37 17.08 21.64 7.81
N GLU A 38 18.14 21.41 7.04
CA GLU A 38 19.11 22.45 6.67
C GLU A 38 18.43 23.58 5.87
N LEU A 39 17.65 23.22 4.85
CA LEU A 39 16.93 24.20 4.01
C LEU A 39 15.79 24.89 4.77
N GLU A 40 15.07 24.18 5.64
CA GLU A 40 14.06 24.77 6.52
C GLU A 40 14.66 25.82 7.44
N THR A 41 15.84 25.53 8.02
CA THR A 41 16.56 26.47 8.89
C THR A 41 17.03 27.70 8.12
N LEU A 42 17.49 27.51 6.88
CA LEU A 42 18.02 28.60 6.06
C LEU A 42 16.92 29.48 5.46
N HIS A 43 15.81 28.89 4.99
CA HIS A 43 14.76 29.59 4.22
C HIS A 43 13.50 29.89 5.05
N GLY A 44 13.37 29.33 6.26
CA GLY A 44 12.22 29.53 7.14
C GLY A 44 10.90 28.94 6.60
N ARG A 45 10.97 28.05 5.60
CA ARG A 45 9.82 27.37 4.98
C ARG A 45 10.17 25.94 4.60
N ASP A 46 9.16 25.12 4.36
CA ASP A 46 9.36 23.77 3.84
C ASP A 46 9.98 23.83 2.42
N PRO A 47 11.08 23.10 2.16
CA PRO A 47 11.75 23.09 0.86
C PRO A 47 10.96 22.29 -0.18
N SER A 48 11.02 22.73 -1.44
CA SER A 48 10.41 22.02 -2.55
C SER A 48 11.18 20.72 -2.87
N PRO A 49 10.54 19.72 -3.50
CA PRO A 49 11.22 18.52 -3.97
C PRO A 49 12.40 18.79 -4.92
N GLU A 50 12.33 19.88 -5.69
CA GLU A 50 13.39 20.33 -6.62
C GLU A 50 14.59 20.91 -5.87
N GLU A 51 14.35 21.69 -4.82
CA GLU A 51 15.40 22.23 -3.93
C GLU A 51 16.13 21.08 -3.22
N LEU A 52 15.37 20.09 -2.73
CA LEU A 52 15.92 18.88 -2.12
C LEU A 52 16.72 18.04 -3.11
N ALA A 53 16.24 17.90 -4.36
CA ALA A 53 16.96 17.21 -5.42
C ALA A 53 18.29 17.88 -5.73
N THR A 54 18.30 19.20 -5.83
CA THR A 54 19.50 20.00 -6.09
C THR A 54 20.52 19.87 -4.96
N HIS A 55 20.07 19.94 -3.70
CA HIS A 55 20.97 19.83 -2.54
C HIS A 55 21.50 18.40 -2.31
N THR A 56 20.68 17.38 -2.58
CA THR A 56 21.05 15.98 -2.32
C THR A 56 21.65 15.23 -3.51
N GLY A 57 21.51 15.77 -4.73
CA GLY A 57 21.90 15.11 -5.98
C GLY A 57 21.01 13.92 -6.36
N LEU A 58 19.82 13.81 -5.77
CA LEU A 58 18.86 12.74 -6.06
C LEU A 58 17.80 13.24 -7.03
N ALA A 59 17.33 12.37 -7.93
CA ALA A 59 16.21 12.72 -8.82
C ALA A 59 14.94 13.03 -8.02
N VAL A 60 14.18 14.04 -8.44
CA VAL A 60 12.90 14.45 -7.82
C VAL A 60 11.95 13.25 -7.69
N ALA A 61 11.77 12.48 -8.77
CA ALA A 61 10.93 11.28 -8.77
C ALA A 61 11.38 10.19 -7.78
N LYS A 62 12.66 10.18 -7.35
CA LYS A 62 13.14 9.28 -6.30
C LYS A 62 12.79 9.82 -4.92
N ILE A 63 12.87 11.14 -4.72
CA ILE A 63 12.48 11.80 -3.47
C ILE A 63 10.98 11.65 -3.24
N GLU A 64 10.15 11.88 -4.26
CA GLU A 64 8.70 11.72 -4.16
C GLU A 64 8.28 10.28 -3.85
N ARG A 65 8.83 9.29 -4.59
CA ARG A 65 8.58 7.88 -4.30
C ARG A 65 9.00 7.49 -2.88
N MET A 66 10.14 8.01 -2.42
CA MET A 66 10.63 7.75 -1.08
C MET A 66 9.73 8.37 -0.02
N ASN A 67 9.26 9.60 -0.23
CA ASN A 67 8.28 10.23 0.67
C ASN A 67 7.01 9.39 0.74
N ASN A 68 6.45 9.00 -0.41
CA ASN A 68 5.23 8.18 -0.45
C ASN A 68 5.39 6.84 0.31
N LEU A 69 6.46 6.09 0.02
CA LEU A 69 6.71 4.79 0.65
C LEU A 69 7.03 4.88 2.16
N LEU A 70 7.52 6.01 2.65
CA LEU A 70 7.95 6.18 4.05
C LEU A 70 6.93 6.91 4.92
N LEU A 71 6.07 7.74 4.32
CA LEU A 71 4.95 8.39 4.98
C LEU A 71 3.89 7.38 5.42
N ASP A 72 3.72 6.29 4.67
CA ASP A 72 2.79 5.20 4.99
C ASP A 72 3.38 4.26 6.03
N GLN A 73 3.61 4.77 7.26
CA GLN A 73 3.71 3.86 8.39
C GLN A 73 2.39 3.10 8.51
N ALA A 74 2.48 1.77 8.53
CA ALA A 74 1.33 0.91 8.73
C ALA A 74 0.51 1.40 9.93
N ILE A 75 -0.75 1.75 9.69
CA ILE A 75 -1.68 2.17 10.72
C ILE A 75 -2.16 0.94 11.50
N SER A 76 -2.37 1.09 12.80
CA SER A 76 -2.99 0.02 13.58
C SER A 76 -4.45 -0.14 13.18
N LEU A 77 -4.83 -1.37 12.85
CA LEU A 77 -6.23 -1.75 12.60
C LEU A 77 -7.10 -1.62 13.85
N ASP A 78 -6.49 -1.68 15.04
CA ASP A 78 -7.15 -1.51 16.33
C ASP A 78 -7.27 -0.04 16.77
N ARG A 79 -6.77 0.90 15.97
CA ARG A 79 -6.90 2.32 16.28
C ARG A 79 -8.38 2.70 16.34
N PRO A 80 -8.86 3.38 17.40
CA PRO A 80 -10.23 3.88 17.44
C PRO A 80 -10.41 4.99 16.40
N VAL A 81 -11.54 4.97 15.71
CA VAL A 81 -11.91 6.00 14.72
C VAL A 81 -12.62 7.18 15.40
N SER A 82 -13.39 6.90 16.45
CA SER A 82 -14.06 7.88 17.31
C SER A 82 -14.09 7.35 18.75
N ASP A 83 -13.97 8.24 19.73
CA ASP A 83 -13.94 7.89 21.16
C ASP A 83 -15.32 7.48 21.71
N GLU A 84 -16.41 7.89 21.04
CA GLU A 84 -17.79 7.68 21.54
C GLU A 84 -18.40 6.33 21.08
N ASP A 85 -17.99 5.84 19.90
CA ASP A 85 -18.65 4.72 19.23
C ASP A 85 -17.91 3.38 19.42
N GLY A 86 -16.70 3.38 19.98
CA GLY A 86 -15.86 2.19 20.15
C GLY A 86 -15.40 1.52 18.86
N ARG A 87 -15.73 2.09 17.69
CA ARG A 87 -15.39 1.56 16.37
C ARG A 87 -13.91 1.71 16.06
N ARG A 88 -13.33 0.66 15.49
CA ARG A 88 -11.92 0.57 15.11
C ARG A 88 -11.75 0.75 13.61
N VAL A 89 -10.54 1.02 13.16
CA VAL A 89 -10.21 1.15 11.74
C VAL A 89 -10.59 -0.12 10.96
N VAL A 90 -10.41 -1.30 11.56
CA VAL A 90 -10.77 -2.59 10.93
C VAL A 90 -12.25 -2.70 10.57
N ASP A 91 -13.14 -2.04 11.32
CA ASP A 91 -14.59 -2.13 11.12
C ASP A 91 -15.06 -1.40 9.85
N PHE A 92 -14.20 -0.55 9.27
CA PHE A 92 -14.47 0.19 8.04
C PHE A 92 -13.81 -0.42 6.80
N LEU A 93 -13.02 -1.49 6.98
CA LEU A 93 -12.33 -2.13 5.88
C LEU A 93 -13.26 -3.16 5.23
N GLU A 94 -13.77 -2.83 4.04
CA GLU A 94 -14.56 -3.74 3.23
C GLU A 94 -13.66 -4.80 2.56
N ASP A 95 -14.12 -6.04 2.53
CA ASP A 95 -13.47 -7.11 1.78
C ASP A 95 -13.84 -7.00 0.30
N SER A 96 -12.89 -6.54 -0.51
CA SER A 96 -13.09 -6.37 -1.96
C SER A 96 -13.09 -7.70 -2.74
N ASP A 97 -12.57 -8.78 -2.15
CA ASP A 97 -12.53 -10.10 -2.78
C ASP A 97 -13.75 -10.95 -2.42
N ALA A 98 -14.60 -10.48 -1.50
CA ALA A 98 -15.81 -11.16 -1.12
C ALA A 98 -16.81 -11.18 -2.30
N GLU A 99 -17.23 -12.38 -2.70
CA GLU A 99 -18.25 -12.53 -3.74
C GLU A 99 -19.58 -11.96 -3.24
N PRO A 100 -20.22 -11.04 -4.00
CA PRO A 100 -21.51 -10.49 -3.60
C PRO A 100 -22.54 -11.61 -3.45
N PRO A 101 -23.40 -11.59 -2.42
CA PRO A 101 -24.37 -12.68 -2.19
C PRO A 101 -25.33 -12.88 -3.38
N GLY A 102 -25.58 -11.83 -4.17
CA GLY A 102 -26.37 -11.90 -5.41
C GLY A 102 -25.64 -12.54 -6.59
N ALA A 103 -24.31 -12.40 -6.68
CA ALA A 103 -23.53 -12.84 -7.84
C ALA A 103 -23.62 -14.36 -8.03
N ALA A 104 -23.55 -15.13 -6.95
CA ALA A 104 -23.70 -16.59 -7.01
C ALA A 104 -25.10 -17.03 -7.45
N LEU A 105 -26.15 -16.30 -7.07
CA LEU A 105 -27.53 -16.56 -7.48
C LEU A 105 -27.74 -16.21 -8.95
N GLU A 106 -27.23 -15.06 -9.39
CA GLU A 106 -27.27 -14.62 -10.78
C GLU A 106 -26.53 -15.59 -11.70
N ALA A 107 -25.33 -16.03 -11.30
CA ALA A 107 -24.55 -17.01 -12.05
C ALA A 107 -25.26 -18.36 -12.18
N ARG A 108 -25.98 -18.79 -11.13
CA ARG A 108 -26.81 -20.00 -11.18
C ARG A 108 -28.03 -19.83 -12.09
N ALA A 109 -28.77 -18.74 -11.91
CA ALA A 109 -29.95 -18.44 -12.74
C ALA A 109 -29.59 -18.34 -14.23
N LEU A 110 -28.45 -17.69 -14.54
CA LEU A 110 -27.93 -17.61 -15.90
C LEU A 110 -27.57 -18.99 -16.46
N ASN A 111 -26.90 -19.83 -15.68
CA ASN A 111 -26.58 -21.20 -16.09
C ASN A 111 -27.83 -22.03 -16.37
N ASP A 112 -28.86 -21.91 -15.53
CA ASP A 112 -30.10 -22.65 -15.71
C ASP A 112 -30.88 -22.18 -16.95
N GLN A 113 -30.94 -20.87 -17.21
CA GLN A 113 -31.52 -20.32 -18.44
C GLN A 113 -30.73 -20.75 -19.69
N VAL A 114 -29.39 -20.73 -19.64
CA VAL A 114 -28.55 -21.20 -20.75
C VAL A 114 -28.80 -22.67 -21.03
N ARG A 115 -28.91 -23.51 -19.98
CA ARG A 115 -29.25 -24.94 -20.13
C ARG A 115 -30.64 -25.12 -20.77
N GLU A 116 -31.63 -24.36 -20.34
CA GLU A 116 -32.98 -24.42 -20.90
C GLU A 116 -32.97 -24.08 -22.41
N VAL A 117 -32.28 -23.00 -22.80
CA VAL A 117 -32.16 -22.60 -24.21
C VAL A 117 -31.42 -23.68 -25.02
N ILE A 118 -30.33 -24.25 -24.49
CA ILE A 118 -29.58 -25.33 -25.17
C ILE A 118 -30.48 -26.55 -25.41
N THR A 119 -31.40 -26.89 -24.49
CA THR A 119 -32.34 -28.01 -24.70
C THR A 119 -33.36 -27.78 -25.82
N SER A 120 -33.59 -26.53 -26.23
CA SER A 120 -34.48 -26.19 -27.35
C SER A 120 -33.80 -26.28 -28.73
N LEU A 121 -32.47 -26.43 -28.78
CA LEU A 121 -31.70 -26.54 -30.02
C LEU A 121 -31.74 -27.95 -30.60
N ARG A 122 -31.33 -28.10 -31.88
CA ARG A 122 -31.22 -29.43 -32.51
C ARG A 122 -30.12 -30.24 -31.79
N PRO A 123 -30.21 -31.59 -31.74
CA PRO A 123 -29.28 -32.42 -30.98
C PRO A 123 -27.80 -32.17 -31.32
N ILE A 124 -27.49 -31.95 -32.60
CA ILE A 124 -26.14 -31.65 -33.09
C ILE A 124 -25.65 -30.26 -32.64
N GLU A 125 -26.53 -29.27 -32.58
CA GLU A 125 -26.18 -27.91 -32.15
C GLU A 125 -25.99 -27.83 -30.63
N ALA A 126 -26.83 -28.55 -29.88
CA ALA A 126 -26.71 -28.67 -28.43
C ALA A 126 -25.43 -29.41 -28.01
N ASP A 127 -25.01 -30.43 -28.77
CA ASP A 127 -23.79 -31.21 -28.47
C ASP A 127 -22.49 -30.42 -28.74
N ILE A 128 -22.51 -29.48 -29.69
CA ILE A 128 -21.37 -28.60 -29.99
C ILE A 128 -21.19 -27.49 -28.95
N LEU A 129 -22.29 -27.01 -28.35
CA LEU A 129 -22.30 -25.87 -27.41
C LEU A 129 -22.15 -26.26 -25.93
N ARG A 130 -22.22 -27.57 -25.63
CA ARG A 130 -22.15 -28.13 -24.27
C ARG A 130 -20.71 -28.31 -23.79
#